data_AF-Q5XIF7-F1
#
_entry.id   AF-Q5XIF7-F1
#
_cell.length_a   1.000
_cell.length_b   1.000
_cell.length_c   1.000
_cell.angle_alpha   90.00
_cell.angle_beta   90.00
_cell.angle_gamma   90.00
#
_symmetry.space_group_name_H-M   'P 1'
#
loop_
_entity.id
_entity.type
_entity.pdbx_description
1 polymer ?
#
loop_
_entity_poly.entity_id
_entity_poly.type
_entity_poly.pdbx_seq_one_letter_code
_entity_poly.pdbx_strand_id
1 'polypeptide(L)'
;MKNRIPVVLLACGSFNPITNMHLRLFEVARDHLHQTGKYQVIEGIISPVNDSYGKKDLVASHHRVAMARLALQTSDWIRVDPWESEQAQWMETASSRGAAQIRGPDGWPRPQQNTISLCGTA
;
A
#
# COMPACT_ATOMS: atom_id res chain seq x y z
N MET A 1 -29.35 0.21 8.02
CA MET A 1 -28.15 0.13 7.14
C MET A 1 -26.99 -0.33 8.00
N LYS A 2 -26.31 -1.45 7.69
CA LYS A 2 -25.14 -1.88 8.48
C LYS A 2 -24.00 -0.91 8.18
N ASN A 3 -23.66 -0.05 9.14
CA ASN A 3 -22.56 0.90 9.00
C ASN A 3 -21.23 0.13 9.04
N ARG A 4 -20.65 -0.13 7.87
CA ARG A 4 -19.35 -0.81 7.77
C ARG A 4 -18.24 0.21 7.95
N ILE A 5 -17.19 -0.18 8.66
CA ILE A 5 -16.02 0.66 8.88
C ILE A 5 -15.19 0.67 7.58
N PRO A 6 -14.99 1.84 6.93
CA PRO A 6 -14.18 1.92 5.72
C PRO A 6 -12.72 1.69 6.06
N VAL A 7 -12.01 0.83 5.32
CA VAL A 7 -10.63 0.43 5.60
C VAL A 7 -9.76 0.60 4.37
N VAL A 8 -8.51 1.03 4.57
CA VAL A 8 -7.47 1.04 3.53
C VAL A 8 -6.42 -0.02 3.85
N LEU A 9 -6.04 -0.79 2.84
CA LEU A 9 -4.97 -1.78 2.95
C LEU A 9 -3.66 -1.17 2.49
N LEU A 10 -2.61 -1.23 3.31
CA LEU A 10 -1.28 -0.74 2.97
C LEU A 10 -0.29 -1.90 2.97
N ALA A 11 0.43 -2.11 1.88
CA ALA A 11 1.54 -3.06 1.81
C ALA A 11 2.84 -2.30 1.57
N CYS A 12 3.70 -2.24 2.59
CA CYS A 12 5.05 -1.70 2.51
C CYS A 12 6.05 -2.84 2.26
N GLY A 13 6.95 -2.71 1.28
CA GLY A 13 7.88 -3.77 0.97
C GLY A 13 8.86 -3.42 -0.13
N SER A 14 9.80 -4.33 -0.42
CA SER A 14 10.79 -4.10 -1.48
C SER A 14 10.14 -4.08 -2.87
N PHE A 15 9.22 -5.00 -3.17
CA PHE A 15 8.64 -5.19 -4.52
C PHE A 15 9.72 -5.24 -5.62
N ASN A 16 10.69 -6.14 -5.45
CA ASN A 16 11.90 -6.25 -6.28
C ASN A 16 12.01 -7.62 -7.00
N PRO A 17 11.21 -7.89 -8.05
CA PRO A 17 10.09 -7.10 -8.58
C PRO A 17 8.76 -7.43 -7.87
N ILE A 18 7.69 -6.72 -8.24
CA ILE A 18 6.32 -7.11 -7.86
C ILE A 18 5.98 -8.49 -8.47
N THR A 19 5.12 -9.25 -7.79
CA THR A 19 4.76 -10.63 -8.17
C THR A 19 3.26 -10.84 -7.99
N ASN A 20 2.72 -11.88 -8.61
CA ASN A 20 1.31 -12.24 -8.47
C ASN A 20 0.92 -12.57 -7.01
N MET A 21 1.87 -13.04 -6.19
CA MET A 21 1.60 -13.28 -4.77
C MET A 21 1.32 -11.98 -4.00
N HIS A 22 2.04 -10.90 -4.32
CA HIS A 22 1.78 -9.59 -3.72
C HIS A 22 0.36 -9.10 -4.06
N LEU A 23 -0.06 -9.25 -5.32
CA LEU A 23 -1.41 -8.88 -5.74
C LEU A 23 -2.47 -9.77 -5.08
N ARG A 24 -2.22 -11.08 -5.00
CA ARG A 24 -3.14 -12.03 -4.38
C ARG A 24 -3.35 -11.74 -2.89
N LEU A 25 -2.34 -11.24 -2.18
CA LEU A 25 -2.43 -10.86 -0.77
C LEU A 25 -3.51 -9.80 -0.54
N PHE A 26 -3.60 -8.78 -1.41
CA PHE A 26 -4.63 -7.75 -1.33
C PHE A 26 -6.04 -8.32 -1.51
N GLU A 27 -6.23 -9.17 -2.51
CA GLU A 27 -7.52 -9.80 -2.79
C GLU A 27 -8.00 -10.68 -1.62
N VAL A 28 -7.11 -11.52 -1.08
CA VAL A 28 -7.42 -12.38 0.07
C VAL A 28 -7.75 -11.56 1.32
N ALA A 29 -6.98 -10.51 1.59
CA ALA A 29 -7.22 -9.64 2.74
C ALA A 29 -8.55 -8.87 2.61
N ARG A 30 -8.87 -8.40 1.40
CA ARG A 30 -10.14 -7.73 1.11
C ARG A 30 -11.32 -8.65 1.37
N ASP A 31 -11.29 -9.85 0.81
CA ASP A 31 -12.35 -10.83 0.94
C ASP A 31 -12.55 -11.22 2.41
N HIS A 32 -11.46 -11.43 3.16
CA HIS A 32 -11.52 -11.73 4.59
C HIS A 32 -12.20 -10.59 5.38
N LEU A 33 -11.80 -9.33 5.14
CA LEU A 33 -12.37 -8.18 5.84
C LEU A 33 -13.85 -7.98 5.52
N HIS A 34 -14.26 -8.16 4.26
CA HIS A 34 -15.66 -8.10 3.87
C HIS A 34 -16.49 -9.23 4.48
N GLN A 35 -15.94 -10.45 4.57
CA GLN A 35 -16.59 -11.61 5.20
C GLN A 35 -16.90 -11.39 6.68
N THR A 36 -16.09 -10.62 7.40
CA THR A 36 -16.41 -10.26 8.81
C THR A 36 -17.72 -9.48 8.95
N GLY A 37 -18.21 -8.86 7.87
CA GLY A 37 -19.39 -8.01 7.86
C GLY A 37 -19.23 -6.66 8.57
N LYS A 38 -18.06 -6.39 9.17
CA LYS A 38 -17.74 -5.18 9.94
C LYS A 38 -17.01 -4.14 9.12
N TYR A 39 -16.17 -4.57 8.18
CA TYR A 39 -15.28 -3.70 7.42
C TYR A 39 -15.67 -3.63 5.95
N GLN A 40 -15.35 -2.50 5.33
CA GLN A 40 -15.44 -2.28 3.90
C GLN A 40 -14.10 -1.73 3.42
N VAL A 41 -13.30 -2.56 2.77
CA VAL A 41 -12.09 -2.09 2.09
C VAL A 41 -12.47 -1.14 0.96
N ILE A 42 -11.91 0.06 0.97
CA ILE A 42 -12.15 1.11 -0.03
C ILE A 42 -10.97 1.30 -0.98
N GLU A 43 -9.75 0.95 -0.56
CA GLU A 43 -8.53 1.17 -1.34
C GLU A 43 -7.41 0.24 -0.87
N GLY A 44 -6.53 -0.15 -1.79
CA GLY A 44 -5.26 -0.80 -1.53
C GLY A 44 -4.10 0.07 -1.99
N ILE A 45 -3.05 0.17 -1.17
CA ILE A 45 -1.86 0.97 -1.46
C ILE A 45 -0.63 0.06 -1.40
N ILE A 46 0.09 -0.02 -2.51
CA ILE A 46 1.44 -0.59 -2.59
C ILE A 46 2.44 0.56 -2.37
N SER A 47 3.25 0.47 -1.32
CA SER A 47 4.30 1.44 -0.98
C SER A 47 5.68 0.79 -1.10
N PRO A 48 6.38 0.98 -2.23
CA PRO A 48 7.74 0.49 -2.37
C PRO A 48 8.70 1.21 -1.43
N VAL A 49 9.54 0.44 -0.74
CA VAL A 49 10.54 0.97 0.19
C VAL A 49 11.54 1.88 -0.53
N ASN A 50 12.11 2.84 0.19
CA ASN A 50 13.20 3.69 -0.28
C ASN A 50 14.46 2.89 -0.67
N ASP A 51 15.24 3.38 -1.64
CA ASP A 51 16.50 2.76 -2.06
C ASP A 51 17.57 2.76 -0.94
N SER A 52 17.47 3.71 -0.01
CA SER A 52 18.34 3.81 1.17
C SER A 52 18.13 2.70 2.20
N TYR A 53 17.15 1.79 2.00
CA TYR A 53 16.93 0.63 2.86
C TYR A 53 18.12 -0.35 2.87
N GLY A 54 19.02 -0.26 1.88
CA GLY A 54 20.36 -0.85 2.00
C GLY A 54 20.47 -2.35 1.68
N LYS A 55 19.48 -2.95 0.98
CA LYS A 55 19.64 -4.30 0.40
C LYS A 55 20.53 -4.23 -0.85
N LYS A 56 21.61 -5.02 -0.87
CA LYS A 56 22.69 -4.95 -1.87
C LYS A 56 22.23 -5.15 -3.33
N ASP A 57 21.13 -5.88 -3.53
CA ASP A 57 20.56 -6.20 -4.85
C ASP A 57 19.20 -5.53 -5.09
N LEU A 58 18.90 -4.43 -4.38
CA LEU A 58 17.66 -3.70 -4.56
C LEU A 58 17.72 -2.88 -5.86
N VAL A 59 16.85 -3.20 -6.81
CA VAL A 59 16.69 -2.39 -8.03
C VAL A 59 16.19 -1.01 -7.64
N ALA A 60 16.64 0.02 -8.35
CA ALA A 60 16.24 1.40 -8.11
C ALA A 60 14.70 1.56 -8.00
N SER A 61 14.27 2.37 -7.04
CA SER A 61 12.87 2.59 -6.67
C SER A 61 11.99 2.96 -7.86
N HIS A 62 12.47 3.80 -8.76
CA HIS A 62 11.72 4.20 -9.95
C HIS A 62 11.34 3.00 -10.86
N HIS A 63 12.21 2.00 -11.00
CA HIS A 63 11.88 0.77 -11.73
C HIS A 63 10.84 -0.06 -10.97
N ARG A 64 10.96 -0.17 -9.65
CA ARG A 64 10.01 -0.92 -8.80
C ARG A 64 8.63 -0.29 -8.81
N VAL A 65 8.55 1.04 -8.71
CA VAL A 65 7.32 1.82 -8.86
C VAL A 65 6.72 1.64 -10.26
N ALA A 66 7.54 1.69 -11.31
CA ALA A 66 7.06 1.49 -12.69
C ALA A 66 6.51 0.08 -12.90
N MET A 67 7.21 -0.96 -12.43
CA MET A 67 6.74 -2.34 -12.50
C MET A 67 5.45 -2.54 -11.71
N ALA A 68 5.35 -1.97 -10.50
CA ALA A 68 4.12 -2.01 -9.71
C ALA A 68 2.96 -1.31 -10.44
N ARG A 69 3.20 -0.14 -11.04
CA ARG A 69 2.19 0.58 -11.83
C ARG A 69 1.69 -0.25 -13.02
N LEU A 70 2.59 -0.93 -13.73
CA LEU A 70 2.23 -1.81 -14.84
C LEU A 70 1.43 -3.03 -14.36
N ALA A 71 1.86 -3.67 -13.28
CA ALA A 71 1.16 -4.82 -12.69
C ALA A 71 -0.24 -4.48 -12.17
N LEU A 72 -0.48 -3.22 -11.80
CA LEU A 72 -1.76 -2.74 -11.30
C LEU A 72 -2.70 -2.17 -12.38
N GLN A 73 -2.32 -2.19 -13.67
CA GLN A 73 -3.16 -1.64 -14.74
C GLN A 73 -4.55 -2.30 -14.85
N THR A 74 -4.66 -3.56 -14.45
CA THR A 74 -5.91 -4.32 -14.47
C THR A 74 -6.67 -4.24 -13.13
N SER A 75 -6.15 -3.54 -12.13
CA SER A 75 -6.81 -3.34 -10.84
C SER A 75 -7.54 -2.01 -10.81
N ASP A 76 -8.75 -2.01 -10.26
CA ASP A 76 -9.62 -0.85 -10.12
C ASP A 76 -9.56 -0.22 -8.71
N TRP A 77 -8.94 -0.89 -7.73
CA TRP A 77 -8.97 -0.49 -6.32
C TRP A 77 -7.60 -0.45 -5.62
N ILE A 78 -6.55 -0.97 -6.27
CA ILE A 78 -5.18 -0.96 -5.74
C ILE A 78 -4.35 0.03 -6.53
N ARG A 79 -3.64 0.93 -5.85
CA ARG A 79 -2.69 1.87 -6.45
C ARG A 79 -1.29 1.72 -5.88
N VAL A 80 -0.30 2.15 -6.65
CA VAL A 80 1.06 2.36 -6.16
C VAL A 80 1.21 3.81 -5.68
N ASP A 81 1.78 4.00 -4.49
CA ASP A 81 2.14 5.31 -3.95
C ASP A 81 3.68 5.40 -3.86
N PRO A 82 4.32 6.26 -4.68
CA PRO A 82 5.77 6.43 -4.64
C PRO A 82 6.24 7.33 -3.48
N TRP A 83 5.32 7.88 -2.68
CA TRP A 83 5.65 8.89 -1.67
C TRP A 83 6.78 8.45 -0.74
N GLU A 84 6.80 7.19 -0.29
CA GLU A 84 7.86 6.65 0.59
C GLU A 84 9.22 6.51 -0.14
N SER A 85 9.17 6.19 -1.43
CA SER A 85 10.37 6.03 -2.26
C SER A 85 11.00 7.36 -2.69
N GLU A 86 10.22 8.44 -2.72
CA GLU A 86 10.67 9.79 -3.10
C GLU A 86 11.30 10.57 -1.94
N GLN A 87 11.28 10.01 -0.71
CA GLN A 87 11.88 10.64 0.46
C GLN A 87 13.41 10.57 0.41
N ALA A 88 14.07 11.60 0.95
CA ALA A 88 15.53 11.67 0.98
C ALA A 88 16.18 10.62 1.92
N GLN A 89 15.40 10.04 2.85
CA GLN A 89 15.86 9.06 3.83
C GLN A 89 14.81 7.97 4.02
N TRP A 90 15.28 6.78 4.42
CA TRP A 90 14.38 5.70 4.86
C TRP A 90 13.56 6.15 6.07
N MET A 91 12.27 5.85 6.07
CA MET A 91 11.36 6.13 7.19
C MET A 91 10.75 4.84 7.71
N GLU A 92 10.59 4.76 9.04
CA GLU A 92 9.90 3.66 9.68
C GLU A 92 8.47 3.51 9.15
N THR A 93 7.96 2.29 9.14
CA THR A 93 6.60 1.98 8.68
C THR A 93 5.54 2.81 9.41
N ALA A 94 5.77 3.20 10.67
CA ALA A 94 4.90 4.12 11.41
C ALA A 94 4.84 5.54 10.79
N SER A 95 5.94 6.05 10.26
CA SER A 95 6.01 7.33 9.54
C SER A 95 5.47 7.22 8.11
N SER A 96 5.69 6.10 7.42
CA SER A 96 5.03 5.83 6.12
C SER A 96 3.51 5.77 6.27
N ARG A 97 3.02 5.20 7.37
CA ARG A 97 1.59 5.25 7.73
C ARG A 97 1.16 6.70 7.84
N GLY A 98 1.89 7.55 8.56
CA GLY A 98 1.62 8.98 8.71
C GLY A 98 1.49 9.79 7.41
N ALA A 99 2.00 9.28 6.30
CA ALA A 99 2.10 10.03 5.06
C ALA A 99 1.58 9.35 3.79
N ALA A 100 1.19 8.07 3.87
CA ALA A 100 0.15 7.51 3.02
C ALA A 100 -1.17 8.24 3.33
N GLN A 101 -1.28 9.48 2.85
CA GLN A 101 -2.45 10.31 2.97
C GLN A 101 -3.51 9.70 2.07
N ILE A 102 -4.55 9.14 2.69
CA ILE A 102 -5.81 8.85 1.99
C ILE A 102 -6.34 10.21 1.57
N ARG A 103 -6.07 10.60 0.32
CA ARG A 103 -6.65 11.80 -0.27
C ARG A 103 -8.12 11.48 -0.49
N GLY A 104 -9.00 12.31 0.07
CA GLY A 104 -10.41 12.23 -0.29
C GLY A 104 -10.63 12.52 -1.78
N PRO A 105 -11.84 12.28 -2.32
CA PRO A 105 -12.19 12.67 -3.68
C PRO A 105 -12.12 14.19 -3.92
N ASP A 106 -11.96 14.97 -2.85
CA ASP A 106 -11.72 16.42 -2.77
C ASP A 106 -10.22 16.78 -2.67
N GLY A 107 -9.31 15.80 -2.65
CA GLY A 107 -7.87 16.01 -2.56
C GLY A 107 -7.35 16.31 -1.15
N TRP A 108 -8.21 16.38 -0.13
CA TRP A 108 -7.82 16.71 1.25
C TRP A 108 -7.38 15.46 2.03
N PRO A 109 -6.34 15.55 2.88
CA PRO A 109 -5.85 14.44 3.69
C PRO A 109 -6.85 14.09 4.79
N ARG A 110 -7.28 12.81 4.86
CA ARG A 110 -8.14 12.32 5.95
C ARG A 110 -7.33 11.66 7.08
N PRO A 111 -7.78 11.78 8.34
CA PRO A 111 -7.18 11.07 9.48
C PRO A 111 -7.17 9.54 9.28
N GLN A 112 -6.02 8.90 9.52
CA GLN A 112 -5.73 7.49 9.26
C GLN A 112 -6.27 6.52 10.33
N GLN A 113 -7.52 6.65 10.73
CA GLN A 113 -8.04 5.78 11.79
C GLN A 113 -8.27 4.32 11.35
N ASN A 114 -8.28 4.02 10.05
CA ASN A 114 -8.67 2.70 9.53
C ASN A 114 -7.70 2.11 8.48
N THR A 115 -6.38 2.27 8.65
CA THR A 115 -5.37 1.64 7.77
C THR A 115 -4.84 0.33 8.35
N ILE A 116 -5.01 -0.78 7.63
CA ILE A 116 -4.47 -2.10 7.98
C ILE A 116 -3.21 -2.36 7.16
N SER A 117 -2.09 -2.61 7.85
CA SER A 117 -0.83 -3.02 7.21
C SER A 117 -0.88 -4.51 6.86
N LEU A 118 -0.61 -4.85 5.60
CA LEU A 118 -0.55 -6.22 5.12
C LEU A 118 0.85 -6.86 5.24
N CYS A 119 1.86 -6.10 5.65
CA CYS A 119 3.22 -6.62 5.82
C CYS A 119 3.62 -6.80 7.29
N GLY A 120 4.11 -8.01 7.58
CA GLY A 120 4.98 -8.30 8.71
C GLY A 120 6.44 -8.00 8.35
N THR A 121 7.20 -7.57 9.34
CA THR A 121 8.64 -7.25 9.37
C THR A 121 9.47 -7.67 8.14
N ALA A 122 10.14 -6.67 7.56
CA ALA A 122 11.08 -6.80 6.45
C ALA A 122 12.35 -7.62 6.76
#